data_AF-A0AB36WQI5-F1
#
_entry.id   AF-A0AB36WQI5-F1
#
_cell.length_a   1.000
_cell.length_b   1.000
_cell.length_c   1.000
_cell.angle_alpha   90.00
_cell.angle_beta   90.00
_cell.angle_gamma   90.00
#
_symmetry.space_group_name_H-M   'P 1'
#
loop_
_entity.id
_entity.type
_entity.pdbx_description
1 polymer ?
#
loop_
_entity_poly.entity_id
_entity_poly.type
_entity_poly.pdbx_seq_one_letter_code
_entity_poly.pdbx_strand_id
1 'polypeptide(L)'
;MESLVTLVLVLMPMFIGFAIPSNPTMTKVADKGLSYLVFIILALIGIELSQVEGLGNQLGEIALYVTVLSILTIGSGLFALMVFDHIRPWHAKKPSVKSKEHRVSIRGSLAQVVCVVIGMVIGYFLPADYMPPENSMTVMLMILILLVGIGLKGSGITLKEVLLNKRGVEMSVIFTLAVLAGGLIFALLFTDVSWTKGLALSSGFGWYSLSAIVMTDAYGAVWGSVALFNDLVREFFALIFIPVFMRKYPSAAVGLGGATSLDFTLPIIQQSGGLKVVPLAISFGFLINIVSPVLMVFFSALG
;
A
#
# COMPACT_ATOMS: atom_id res chain seq x y z
N MET A 1 19.44 7.96 18.59
CA MET A 1 20.38 7.21 17.72
C MET A 1 19.81 5.85 17.36
N GLU A 2 19.18 5.13 18.30
CA GLU A 2 18.56 3.83 18.02
C GLU A 2 17.48 3.86 16.93
N SER A 3 16.52 4.80 16.95
CA SER A 3 15.51 4.93 15.89
C SER A 3 16.09 5.09 14.48
N LEU A 4 17.22 5.79 14.36
CA LEU A 4 17.88 6.05 13.08
C LEU A 4 18.66 4.81 12.61
N VAL A 5 19.22 4.04 13.55
CA VAL A 5 19.83 2.74 13.28
C VAL A 5 18.76 1.74 12.84
N THR A 6 17.61 1.66 13.54
CA THR A 6 16.48 0.80 13.16
C THR A 6 15.94 1.15 11.78
N LEU A 7 15.76 2.43 11.48
CA LEU A 7 15.34 2.91 10.16
C LEU A 7 16.32 2.45 9.07
N VAL A 8 17.62 2.68 9.27
CA VAL A 8 18.65 2.27 8.31
C VAL A 8 18.64 0.75 8.17
N LEU A 9 18.52 0.00 9.27
CA LEU A 9 18.55 -1.45 9.26
C LEU A 9 17.34 -2.05 8.53
N VAL A 10 16.13 -1.52 8.75
CA VAL A 10 14.89 -1.99 8.10
C VAL A 10 14.83 -1.60 6.62
N LEU A 11 15.33 -0.41 6.24
CA LEU A 11 15.33 0.04 4.84
C LEU A 11 16.51 -0.43 4.01
N MET A 12 17.65 -0.77 4.64
CA MET A 12 18.86 -1.23 3.95
C MET A 12 18.62 -2.42 3.02
N PRO A 13 17.83 -3.45 3.38
CA PRO A 13 17.46 -4.53 2.47
C PRO A 13 16.85 -4.04 1.14
N MET A 14 16.07 -2.95 1.15
CA MET A 14 15.48 -2.40 -0.07
C MET A 14 16.56 -1.91 -1.04
N PHE A 15 17.50 -1.13 -0.52
CA PHE A 15 18.59 -0.56 -1.30
C PHE A 15 19.57 -1.64 -1.78
N ILE A 16 19.84 -2.64 -0.94
CA ILE A 16 20.61 -3.82 -1.35
C ILE A 16 19.89 -4.54 -2.49
N GLY A 17 18.60 -4.85 -2.32
CA GLY A 17 17.81 -5.51 -3.36
C GLY A 17 17.83 -4.75 -4.68
N PHE A 18 17.73 -3.42 -4.61
CA PHE A 18 17.79 -2.54 -5.78
C PHE A 18 19.19 -2.46 -6.42
N ALA A 19 20.25 -2.60 -5.63
CA ALA A 19 21.63 -2.55 -6.11
C ALA A 19 22.08 -3.86 -6.79
N ILE A 20 21.44 -4.99 -6.48
CA ILE A 20 21.76 -6.29 -7.10
C ILE A 20 21.45 -6.24 -8.61
N PRO A 21 22.36 -6.70 -9.49
CA PRO A 21 22.09 -6.81 -10.92
C PRO A 21 20.87 -7.70 -11.18
N SER A 22 19.81 -7.14 -11.74
CA SER A 22 18.58 -7.90 -12.00
C SER A 22 18.67 -8.68 -13.31
N ASN A 23 18.50 -9.99 -13.23
CA ASN A 23 18.20 -10.84 -14.39
C ASN A 23 16.68 -11.13 -14.41
N PRO A 24 16.02 -11.24 -15.59
CA PRO A 24 14.63 -11.65 -15.71
C PRO A 24 14.22 -12.85 -14.84
N THR A 25 15.10 -13.83 -14.65
CA THR A 25 14.84 -14.98 -13.76
C THR A 25 14.77 -14.58 -12.30
N MET A 26 15.69 -13.72 -11.83
CA MET A 26 15.69 -13.22 -10.45
C MET A 26 14.46 -12.37 -10.17
N THR A 27 14.05 -11.51 -11.11
CA THR A 27 12.83 -10.71 -10.98
C THR A 27 11.61 -11.61 -10.82
N LYS A 28 11.46 -12.63 -11.68
CA LYS A 28 10.34 -13.59 -11.60
C LYS A 28 10.33 -14.37 -10.28
N VAL A 29 11.50 -14.77 -9.80
CA VAL A 29 11.62 -15.46 -8.50
C VAL A 29 11.27 -14.51 -7.37
N ALA A 30 11.71 -13.26 -7.42
CA ALA A 30 11.37 -12.24 -6.42
C ALA A 30 9.87 -11.94 -6.40
N ASP A 31 9.24 -11.77 -7.56
CA ASP A 31 7.78 -11.54 -7.66
C ASP A 31 6.98 -12.72 -7.09
N LYS A 32 7.40 -13.95 -7.42
CA LYS A 32 6.77 -15.17 -6.90
C LYS A 32 7.00 -15.31 -5.39
N GLY A 33 8.22 -15.03 -4.93
CA GLY A 33 8.59 -15.02 -3.53
C GLY A 33 7.77 -14.00 -2.74
N LEU A 34 7.62 -12.78 -3.26
CA LEU A 34 6.81 -11.72 -2.70
C LEU A 34 5.37 -12.20 -2.55
N SER A 35 4.78 -12.78 -3.61
CA SER A 35 3.42 -13.32 -3.56
C SER A 35 3.23 -14.34 -2.43
N TYR A 36 4.13 -15.32 -2.28
CA TYR A 36 4.06 -16.30 -1.19
C TYR A 36 4.26 -15.68 0.18
N LEU A 37 5.25 -14.78 0.30
CA LEU A 37 5.59 -14.13 1.55
C LEU A 37 4.39 -13.33 2.09
N VAL A 38 3.68 -12.63 1.21
CA VAL A 38 2.43 -11.92 1.56
C VAL A 38 1.42 -12.88 2.20
N PHE A 39 1.18 -14.06 1.63
CA PHE A 39 0.24 -15.02 2.24
C PHE A 39 0.73 -15.54 3.60
N ILE A 40 2.03 -15.79 3.76
CA ILE A 40 2.60 -16.21 5.04
C ILE A 40 2.39 -15.13 6.10
N ILE A 41 2.71 -13.88 5.77
CA ILE A 41 2.51 -12.71 6.63
C ILE A 41 1.05 -12.56 7.03
N LEU A 42 0.12 -12.65 6.08
CA LEU A 42 -1.31 -12.50 6.36
C LEU A 42 -1.80 -13.59 7.31
N ALA A 43 -1.31 -14.81 7.15
CA ALA A 43 -1.58 -15.89 8.08
C ALA A 43 -1.01 -15.60 9.48
N LEU A 44 0.23 -15.12 9.57
CA LEU A 44 0.88 -14.75 10.84
C LEU A 44 0.11 -13.63 11.56
N ILE A 45 -0.33 -12.59 10.84
CA ILE A 45 -1.16 -11.52 11.41
C ILE A 45 -2.47 -12.09 11.93
N GLY A 46 -3.10 -13.02 11.19
CA GLY A 46 -4.28 -13.73 11.66
C GLY A 46 -4.02 -14.49 12.97
N ILE A 47 -2.90 -15.21 13.04
CA ILE A 47 -2.49 -15.96 14.24
C ILE A 47 -2.31 -15.00 15.43
N GLU A 48 -1.59 -13.88 15.25
CA GLU A 48 -1.40 -12.88 16.32
C GLU A 48 -2.70 -12.23 16.75
N LEU A 49 -3.61 -11.92 15.81
CA LEU A 49 -4.93 -11.38 16.13
C LEU A 49 -5.77 -12.33 16.98
N SER A 50 -5.63 -13.65 16.81
CA SER A 50 -6.35 -14.63 17.63
C SER A 50 -5.97 -14.60 19.11
N GLN A 51 -4.76 -14.10 19.41
CA GLN A 51 -4.23 -13.99 20.77
C GLN A 51 -4.57 -12.64 21.42
N VAL A 52 -5.17 -11.71 20.69
CA VAL A 52 -5.59 -10.42 21.22
C VAL A 52 -6.81 -10.64 22.13
N GLU A 53 -6.59 -10.50 23.44
CA GLU A 53 -7.66 -10.61 24.43
C GLU A 53 -8.76 -9.58 24.15
N GLY A 54 -10.02 -10.03 24.15
CA GLY A 54 -11.15 -9.14 23.92
C GLY A 54 -11.29 -8.63 22.48
N LEU A 55 -10.71 -9.31 21.49
CA LEU A 55 -10.82 -8.95 20.07
C LEU A 55 -12.28 -8.64 19.65
N GLY A 56 -13.25 -9.44 20.11
CA GLY A 56 -14.66 -9.21 19.80
C GLY A 56 -15.18 -7.81 20.19
N ASN A 57 -14.66 -7.24 21.29
CA ASN A 57 -14.97 -5.88 21.72
C ASN A 57 -14.18 -4.83 20.92
N GLN A 58 -12.95 -5.16 20.51
CA GLN A 58 -12.08 -4.28 19.71
C GLN A 58 -12.43 -4.26 18.21
N LEU A 59 -13.21 -5.23 17.70
CA LEU A 59 -13.64 -5.25 16.29
C LEU A 59 -14.41 -3.98 15.90
N GLY A 60 -15.20 -3.43 16.82
CA GLY A 60 -15.90 -2.16 16.61
C GLY A 60 -14.94 -0.99 16.43
N GLU A 61 -13.88 -0.94 17.24
CA GLU A 61 -12.84 0.09 17.16
C GLU A 61 -12.01 -0.04 15.89
N ILE A 62 -11.59 -1.26 15.52
CA ILE A 62 -10.88 -1.52 14.25
C ILE A 62 -11.74 -1.04 13.07
N ALA A 63 -13.03 -1.39 13.04
CA ALA A 63 -13.93 -0.97 11.97
C ALA A 63 -14.09 0.56 11.90
N LEU A 64 -14.17 1.22 13.06
CA LEU A 64 -14.23 2.69 13.15
C LEU A 64 -12.92 3.32 12.62
N TYR A 65 -11.76 2.85 13.08
CA TYR A 65 -10.46 3.33 12.65
C TYR A 65 -10.26 3.16 11.15
N VAL A 66 -10.55 1.97 10.60
CA VAL A 66 -10.48 1.70 9.16
C VAL A 66 -11.38 2.66 8.39
N THR A 67 -12.63 2.83 8.84
CA THR A 67 -13.60 3.68 8.14
C THR A 67 -13.13 5.13 8.10
N VAL A 68 -12.75 5.70 9.25
CA VAL A 68 -12.31 7.10 9.33
C VAL A 68 -11.00 7.30 8.57
N LEU A 69 -10.02 6.42 8.75
CA LEU A 69 -8.74 6.49 8.06
C LEU A 69 -8.91 6.36 6.54
N SER A 70 -9.76 5.45 6.06
CA SER A 70 -10.03 5.28 4.63
C SER A 70 -10.70 6.51 4.04
N ILE A 71 -11.71 7.07 4.72
CA ILE A 71 -12.38 8.31 4.27
C ILE A 71 -11.37 9.45 4.18
N LEU A 72 -10.55 9.64 5.20
CA LEU A 72 -9.58 10.73 5.24
C LEU A 72 -8.49 10.55 4.18
N THR A 73 -7.91 9.36 4.08
CA THR A 73 -6.75 9.14 3.19
C THR A 73 -7.15 9.00 1.72
N ILE A 74 -8.30 8.40 1.40
CA ILE A 74 -8.85 8.39 0.03
C ILE A 74 -9.37 9.78 -0.32
N GLY A 75 -10.14 10.40 0.59
CA GLY A 75 -10.78 11.69 0.37
C GLY A 75 -9.78 12.82 0.16
N SER A 76 -8.76 12.93 1.01
CA SER A 76 -7.74 13.98 0.88
C SER A 76 -6.91 13.83 -0.40
N GLY A 77 -6.46 12.61 -0.71
CA GLY A 77 -5.71 12.32 -1.93
C GLY A 77 -6.53 12.57 -3.20
N LEU A 78 -7.78 12.11 -3.23
CA LEU A 78 -8.70 12.33 -4.35
C LEU A 78 -8.98 13.81 -4.54
N PHE A 79 -9.33 14.53 -3.47
CA PHE A 79 -9.63 15.96 -3.53
C PHE A 79 -8.45 16.78 -4.03
N ALA A 80 -7.25 16.56 -3.47
CA ALA A 80 -6.05 17.29 -3.87
C ALA A 80 -5.72 17.09 -5.36
N LEU A 81 -5.86 15.86 -5.86
CA LEU A 81 -5.60 15.56 -7.25
C LEU A 81 -6.70 16.02 -8.21
N MET A 82 -7.95 16.07 -7.77
CA MET A 82 -9.03 16.72 -8.52
C MET A 82 -8.77 18.22 -8.68
N VAL A 83 -8.34 18.89 -7.61
CA VAL A 83 -7.93 20.30 -7.65
C VAL A 83 -6.74 20.48 -8.58
N PHE A 84 -5.74 19.59 -8.51
CA PHE A 84 -4.59 19.61 -9.43
C PHE A 84 -5.00 19.46 -10.90
N ASP A 85 -5.89 18.50 -11.21
CA ASP A 85 -6.43 18.31 -12.55
C ASP A 85 -7.26 19.50 -13.01
N HIS A 86 -7.97 20.18 -12.10
CA HIS A 86 -8.72 21.40 -12.42
C HIS A 86 -7.80 22.57 -12.76
N ILE A 87 -6.69 22.74 -12.02
CA ILE A 87 -5.69 23.80 -12.27
C ILE A 87 -4.88 23.49 -13.53
N ARG A 88 -4.57 22.22 -13.78
CA ARG A 88 -3.78 21.77 -14.94
C ARG A 88 -4.56 20.72 -15.74
N PRO A 89 -5.58 21.10 -16.52
CA PRO A 89 -6.43 20.14 -17.22
C PRO A 89 -5.63 19.24 -18.16
N TRP A 90 -5.74 17.92 -17.96
CA TRP A 90 -5.29 16.91 -18.92
C TRP A 90 -6.49 16.42 -19.72
N HIS A 91 -6.50 16.70 -21.01
CA HIS A 91 -7.48 16.14 -21.93
C HIS A 91 -7.07 14.72 -22.36
N ALA A 92 -7.48 13.70 -21.60
CA ALA A 92 -7.40 12.33 -22.06
C ALA A 92 -8.36 12.17 -23.26
N LYS A 93 -7.86 11.66 -24.40
CA LYS A 93 -8.68 11.48 -25.61
C LYS A 93 -9.77 10.45 -25.31
N LYS A 94 -11.00 10.66 -25.80
CA LYS A 94 -12.13 9.71 -25.63
C LYS A 94 -11.68 8.26 -25.94
N PRO A 95 -12.04 7.27 -25.10
CA PRO A 95 -11.70 5.88 -25.38
C PRO A 95 -12.40 5.44 -26.68
N SER A 96 -11.66 4.81 -27.59
CA SER A 96 -12.16 4.32 -28.89
C SER A 96 -12.73 2.90 -28.81
N VAL A 97 -12.79 2.29 -27.63
CA VAL A 97 -13.18 0.88 -27.46
C VAL A 97 -14.48 0.81 -26.66
N LYS A 98 -15.51 0.19 -27.26
CA LYS A 98 -16.77 -0.16 -26.57
C LYS A 98 -16.43 -0.95 -25.30
N SER A 99 -16.89 -0.48 -24.14
CA SER A 99 -16.68 -1.16 -22.86
C SER A 99 -17.29 -2.56 -22.92
N LYS A 100 -16.46 -3.60 -23.03
CA LYS A 100 -16.89 -4.94 -22.67
C LYS A 100 -17.26 -4.92 -21.19
N GLU A 101 -18.37 -5.58 -20.86
CA GLU A 101 -18.83 -5.71 -19.48
C GLU A 101 -17.72 -6.18 -18.55
N HIS A 102 -17.65 -5.49 -17.42
CA HIS A 102 -16.59 -5.53 -16.44
C HIS A 102 -16.58 -6.88 -15.71
N ARG A 103 -15.44 -7.57 -15.66
CA ARG A 103 -15.15 -8.52 -14.58
C ARG A 103 -14.00 -7.96 -13.76
N VAL A 104 -14.33 -7.14 -12.77
CA VAL A 104 -13.38 -6.77 -11.72
C VAL A 104 -12.95 -8.06 -11.05
N SER A 105 -11.66 -8.41 -11.15
CA SER A 105 -11.14 -9.62 -10.52
C SER A 105 -10.85 -9.34 -9.04
N ILE A 106 -11.91 -9.38 -8.23
CA ILE A 106 -11.85 -9.24 -6.75
C ILE A 106 -11.18 -10.46 -6.08
N ARG A 107 -10.90 -11.52 -6.86
CA ARG A 107 -10.37 -12.80 -6.36
C ARG A 107 -9.08 -12.64 -5.56
N GLY A 108 -8.18 -11.74 -5.96
CA GLY A 108 -6.90 -11.51 -5.28
C GLY A 108 -7.08 -10.92 -3.89
N SER A 109 -7.78 -9.78 -3.81
CA SER A 109 -8.10 -9.07 -2.58
C SER A 109 -8.94 -9.92 -1.61
N LEU A 110 -9.89 -10.71 -2.14
CA LEU A 110 -10.70 -11.63 -1.33
C LEU A 110 -9.88 -12.78 -0.75
N ALA A 111 -8.93 -13.34 -1.52
CA ALA A 111 -8.06 -14.41 -1.05
C ALA A 111 -7.22 -13.98 0.16
N GLN A 112 -6.87 -12.70 0.26
CA GLN A 112 -6.09 -12.16 1.37
C GLN A 112 -6.90 -12.07 2.66
N VAL A 113 -8.14 -11.58 2.57
CA VAL A 113 -9.08 -11.56 3.71
C VAL A 113 -9.29 -12.99 4.22
N VAL A 114 -9.54 -13.93 3.31
CA VAL A 114 -9.68 -15.35 3.66
C VAL A 114 -8.41 -15.89 4.31
N CYS A 115 -7.22 -15.49 3.86
CA CYS A 115 -5.95 -15.92 4.45
C CYS A 115 -5.79 -15.45 5.91
N VAL A 116 -6.16 -14.20 6.22
CA VAL A 116 -6.15 -13.68 7.60
C VAL A 116 -7.13 -14.45 8.48
N VAL A 117 -8.34 -14.72 7.98
CA VAL A 117 -9.34 -15.51 8.72
C VAL A 117 -8.84 -16.93 8.99
N ILE A 118 -8.23 -17.59 8.00
CA ILE A 118 -7.61 -18.91 8.19
C ILE A 118 -6.50 -18.84 9.24
N GLY A 119 -5.63 -17.81 9.18
CA GLY A 119 -4.59 -17.58 10.19
C GLY A 119 -5.18 -17.44 11.60
N MET A 120 -6.26 -16.68 11.75
CA MET A 120 -6.95 -16.52 13.03
C MET A 120 -7.54 -17.83 13.56
N VAL A 121 -8.14 -18.64 12.69
CA VAL A 121 -8.64 -19.96 13.07
C VAL A 121 -7.49 -20.87 13.50
N ILE A 122 -6.38 -20.88 12.75
CA ILE A 122 -5.19 -21.67 13.11
C ILE A 122 -4.66 -21.22 14.47
N GLY A 123 -4.48 -19.91 14.67
CA GLY A 123 -3.96 -19.35 15.92
C GLY A 123 -4.83 -19.67 17.14
N TYR A 124 -6.15 -19.70 16.97
CA TYR A 124 -7.07 -20.08 18.05
C TYR A 124 -6.86 -21.53 18.52
N PHE A 125 -6.53 -22.45 17.61
CA PHE A 125 -6.27 -23.85 17.95
C PHE A 125 -4.79 -24.16 18.24
N LEU A 126 -3.90 -23.18 18.11
CA LEU A 126 -2.46 -23.39 18.23
C LEU A 126 -2.02 -23.36 19.70
N PRO A 127 -1.34 -24.41 20.21
CA PRO A 127 -0.78 -24.38 21.55
C PRO A 127 0.34 -23.34 21.65
N ALA A 128 0.53 -22.77 22.85
CA ALA A 128 1.53 -21.72 23.11
C ALA A 128 2.96 -22.11 22.68
N ASP A 129 3.34 -23.38 22.80
CA ASP A 129 4.67 -23.90 22.44
C ASP A 129 4.96 -23.87 20.93
N TYR A 130 3.92 -23.78 20.09
CA TYR A 130 4.04 -23.75 18.63
C TYR A 130 3.81 -22.36 18.04
N MET A 131 3.66 -21.33 18.88
CA MET A 131 3.54 -19.95 18.41
C MET A 131 4.79 -19.52 17.62
N PRO A 132 4.63 -18.71 16.57
CA PRO A 132 5.76 -18.12 15.86
C PRO A 132 6.69 -17.36 16.83
N PRO A 133 8.02 -17.46 16.66
CA PRO A 133 8.97 -16.68 17.45
C PRO A 133 8.70 -15.17 17.33
N GLU A 134 8.98 -14.39 18.38
CA GLU A 134 8.76 -12.92 18.43
C GLU A 134 9.40 -12.16 17.25
N ASN A 135 10.58 -12.60 16.78
CA ASN A 135 11.30 -11.93 15.69
C ASN A 135 10.79 -12.29 14.28
N SER A 136 9.75 -13.13 14.18
CA SER A 136 9.28 -13.65 12.89
C SER A 136 8.79 -12.55 11.96
N MET A 137 8.01 -11.59 12.49
CA MET A 137 7.48 -10.47 11.69
C MET A 137 8.60 -9.59 11.14
N THR A 138 9.58 -9.24 11.98
CA THR A 138 10.74 -8.45 11.59
C THR A 138 11.56 -9.13 10.49
N VAL A 139 11.79 -10.45 10.59
CA VAL A 139 12.51 -11.20 9.55
C VAL A 139 11.70 -11.25 8.25
N MET A 140 10.39 -11.50 8.32
CA MET A 140 9.52 -11.48 7.14
C MET A 140 9.52 -10.09 6.48
N LEU A 141 9.50 -9.01 7.28
CA LEU A 141 9.59 -7.64 6.79
C LEU A 141 10.88 -7.39 6.01
N MET A 142 12.03 -7.79 6.57
CA MET A 142 13.33 -7.61 5.91
C MET A 142 13.41 -8.36 4.58
N ILE A 143 12.92 -9.60 4.55
CA ILE A 143 12.86 -10.39 3.30
C ILE A 143 11.92 -9.71 2.31
N LEU A 144 10.75 -9.23 2.76
CA LEU A 144 9.78 -8.57 1.88
C LEU A 144 10.36 -7.31 1.24
N ILE A 145 10.96 -6.44 2.04
CA ILE A 145 11.58 -5.19 1.59
C ILE A 145 12.76 -5.48 0.64
N LEU A 146 13.53 -6.55 0.89
CA LEU A 146 14.58 -7.01 -0.03
C LEU A 146 14.02 -7.41 -1.40
N LEU A 147 12.98 -8.27 -1.41
CA LEU A 147 12.35 -8.74 -2.64
C LEU A 147 11.72 -7.58 -3.43
N VAL A 148 11.13 -6.61 -2.72
CA VAL A 148 10.65 -5.36 -3.32
C VAL A 148 11.77 -4.61 -4.03
N GLY A 149 12.94 -4.46 -3.39
CA GLY A 149 14.10 -3.83 -4.02
C GLY A 149 14.52 -4.52 -5.32
N ILE A 150 14.57 -5.86 -5.32
CA ILE A 150 14.90 -6.67 -6.50
C ILE A 150 13.83 -6.50 -7.60
N GLY A 151 12.54 -6.53 -7.24
CA GLY A 151 11.42 -6.35 -8.17
C GLY A 151 11.43 -4.97 -8.83
N LEU A 152 11.66 -3.91 -8.04
CA LEU A 152 11.77 -2.54 -8.55
C LEU A 152 12.92 -2.39 -9.56
N LYS A 153 14.08 -2.98 -9.27
CA LYS A 153 15.21 -2.98 -10.21
C LYS A 153 14.91 -3.79 -11.48
N GLY A 154 14.26 -4.92 -11.31
CA GLY A 154 13.90 -5.86 -12.37
C GLY A 154 12.76 -5.40 -13.28
N SER A 155 12.02 -4.35 -12.91
CA SER A 155 10.92 -3.76 -13.70
C SER A 155 11.37 -3.19 -15.06
N GLY A 156 12.68 -2.98 -15.26
CA GLY A 156 13.23 -2.40 -16.47
C GLY A 156 12.96 -0.90 -16.63
N ILE A 157 12.27 -0.28 -15.66
CA ILE A 157 11.99 1.15 -15.62
C ILE A 157 13.17 1.86 -14.96
N THR A 158 13.81 2.79 -15.66
CA THR A 158 14.88 3.58 -15.05
C THR A 158 14.32 4.74 -14.24
N LEU A 159 14.99 5.08 -13.13
CA LEU A 159 14.61 6.24 -12.29
C LEU A 159 14.57 7.54 -13.11
N LYS A 160 15.45 7.65 -14.12
CA LYS A 160 15.49 8.78 -15.04
C LYS A 160 14.21 8.88 -15.87
N GLU A 161 13.70 7.78 -16.43
CA GLU A 161 12.46 7.77 -17.20
C GLU A 161 11.25 8.15 -16.36
N VAL A 162 11.21 7.70 -15.09
CA VAL A 162 10.15 8.06 -14.15
C VAL A 162 10.17 9.55 -13.82
N LEU A 163 11.35 10.11 -13.57
CA LEU A 163 11.54 11.53 -13.22
C LEU A 163 11.35 12.48 -14.42
N LEU A 164 11.47 11.98 -15.66
CA LEU A 164 11.20 12.77 -16.87
C LEU A 164 9.70 13.11 -17.01
N ASN A 165 8.80 12.29 -16.45
CA ASN A 165 7.39 12.62 -16.42
C ASN A 165 7.09 13.62 -15.30
N LYS A 166 7.28 14.91 -15.59
CA LYS A 166 7.06 16.02 -14.65
C LYS A 166 5.70 15.95 -13.95
N ARG A 167 4.65 15.56 -14.69
CA ARG A 167 3.30 15.46 -14.12
C ARG A 167 3.16 14.30 -13.14
N GLY A 168 3.82 13.17 -13.41
CA GLY A 168 3.89 12.06 -12.46
C GLY A 168 4.57 12.44 -11.16
N VAL A 169 5.70 13.16 -11.24
CA VAL A 169 6.42 13.67 -10.06
C VAL A 169 5.56 14.65 -9.25
N GLU A 170 4.98 15.66 -9.90
CA GLU A 170 4.10 16.63 -9.23
C GLU A 170 2.92 15.95 -8.55
N MET A 171 2.29 15.00 -9.25
CA MET A 171 1.19 14.19 -8.73
C MET A 171 1.60 13.37 -7.51
N SER A 172 2.75 12.69 -7.54
CA SER A 172 3.25 11.91 -6.40
C SER A 172 3.48 12.77 -5.17
N VAL A 173 4.04 13.97 -5.33
CA VAL A 173 4.27 14.91 -4.22
C VAL A 173 2.95 15.40 -3.64
N ILE A 174 2.03 15.88 -4.48
CA ILE A 174 0.73 16.40 -4.04
C ILE A 174 -0.08 15.31 -3.33
N PHE A 175 -0.13 14.12 -3.92
CA PHE A 175 -0.83 12.97 -3.35
C PHE A 175 -0.24 12.59 -1.99
N THR A 176 1.08 12.43 -1.90
CA THR A 176 1.77 12.06 -0.66
C THR A 176 1.44 13.06 0.44
N LEU A 177 1.62 14.36 0.19
CA LEU A 177 1.34 15.41 1.19
C LEU A 177 -0.13 15.44 1.61
N ALA A 178 -1.06 15.29 0.66
CA ALA A 178 -2.49 15.29 0.96
C ALA A 178 -2.91 14.07 1.80
N VAL A 179 -2.40 12.88 1.47
CA VAL A 179 -2.69 11.66 2.22
C VAL A 179 -2.09 11.72 3.64
N LEU A 180 -0.87 12.22 3.79
CA LEU A 180 -0.25 12.46 5.10
C LEU A 180 -1.04 13.47 5.93
N ALA A 181 -1.57 14.54 5.32
CA ALA A 181 -2.47 15.46 6.01
C ALA A 181 -3.75 14.75 6.50
N GLY A 182 -4.29 13.81 5.72
CA GLY A 182 -5.38 12.94 6.14
C GLY A 182 -5.01 12.09 7.37
N GLY A 183 -3.79 11.54 7.41
CA GLY A 183 -3.25 10.80 8.56
C GLY A 183 -3.06 11.68 9.81
N LEU A 184 -2.66 12.94 9.65
CA LEU A 184 -2.60 13.90 10.77
C LEU A 184 -3.98 14.22 11.31
N ILE A 185 -4.96 14.44 10.43
CA ILE A 185 -6.35 14.66 10.86
C ILE A 185 -6.85 13.43 11.62
N PHE A 186 -6.54 12.21 11.14
CA PHE A 186 -6.88 10.98 11.84
C PHE A 186 -6.29 10.94 13.26
N ALA A 187 -5.00 11.27 13.41
CA ALA A 187 -4.37 11.35 14.73
C ALA A 187 -4.99 12.41 15.66
N LEU A 188 -5.50 13.51 15.11
CA LEU A 188 -6.18 14.54 15.91
C LEU A 188 -7.58 14.12 16.38
N LEU A 189 -8.22 13.17 15.68
CA LEU A 189 -9.56 12.69 16.04
C LEU A 189 -9.55 11.63 17.15
N PHE A 190 -8.41 10.96 17.36
CA PHE A 190 -8.29 9.83 18.27
C PHE A 190 -7.14 10.02 19.25
N THR A 191 -7.43 10.03 20.55
CA THR A 191 -6.46 10.37 21.60
C THR A 191 -5.36 9.31 21.80
N ASP A 192 -5.61 8.07 21.39
CA ASP A 192 -4.69 6.92 21.42
C ASP A 192 -3.78 6.83 20.19
N VAL A 193 -3.94 7.77 19.25
CA VAL A 193 -3.17 7.86 18.00
C VAL A 193 -2.24 9.06 18.05
N SER A 194 -0.94 8.81 18.21
CA SER A 194 0.07 9.87 18.06
C SER A 194 0.12 10.37 16.60
N TRP A 195 0.63 11.58 16.40
CA TRP A 195 0.83 12.13 15.06
C TRP A 195 1.76 11.27 14.20
N THR A 196 2.78 10.62 14.81
CA THR A 196 3.67 9.66 14.12
C THR A 196 2.91 8.42 13.68
N LYS A 197 2.05 7.86 14.53
CA LYS A 197 1.21 6.70 14.21
C LYS A 197 0.23 7.02 13.07
N GLY A 198 -0.43 8.18 13.11
CA GLY A 198 -1.34 8.60 12.02
C GLY A 198 -0.63 8.79 10.67
N LEU A 199 0.57 9.40 10.69
CA LEU A 199 1.40 9.53 9.48
C LEU A 199 1.86 8.16 8.95
N ALA A 200 2.31 7.27 9.83
CA ALA A 200 2.72 5.91 9.48
C ALA A 200 1.57 5.12 8.84
N LEU A 201 0.40 5.11 9.46
CA LEU A 201 -0.81 4.44 8.95
C LEU A 201 -1.26 4.98 7.58
N SER A 202 -1.12 6.29 7.35
CA SER A 202 -1.49 6.91 6.07
C SER A 202 -0.46 6.67 4.94
N SER A 203 0.76 6.24 5.27
CA SER A 203 1.88 6.09 4.32
C SER A 203 1.85 4.76 3.53
N GLY A 204 0.90 3.86 3.81
CA GLY A 204 0.72 2.62 3.06
C GLY A 204 0.31 2.83 1.61
N PHE A 205 -0.43 3.91 1.33
CA PHE A 205 -0.83 4.31 -0.02
C PHE A 205 -1.47 3.19 -0.86
N GLY A 206 -2.15 2.21 -0.25
CA GLY A 206 -2.74 1.05 -0.94
C GLY A 206 -1.86 -0.20 -0.96
N TRP A 207 -0.66 -0.17 -0.38
CA TRP A 207 0.20 -1.34 -0.26
C TRP A 207 -0.12 -2.15 0.98
N TYR A 208 -1.30 -2.79 0.97
CA TYR A 208 -1.85 -3.51 2.12
C TYR A 208 -0.88 -4.54 2.73
N SER A 209 -0.06 -5.22 1.92
CA SER A 209 0.81 -6.28 2.43
C SER A 209 2.00 -5.73 3.20
N LEU A 210 2.64 -4.68 2.68
CA LEU A 210 3.76 -4.03 3.36
C LEU A 210 3.26 -3.24 4.57
N SER A 211 2.17 -2.49 4.42
CA SER A 211 1.63 -1.66 5.51
C SER A 211 1.17 -2.53 6.69
N ALA A 212 0.54 -3.68 6.44
CA ALA A 212 0.14 -4.60 7.49
C ALA A 212 1.33 -5.05 8.35
N ILE A 213 2.44 -5.46 7.74
CA ILE A 213 3.61 -5.94 8.49
C ILE A 213 4.27 -4.81 9.26
N VAL A 214 4.53 -3.68 8.61
CA VAL A 214 5.24 -2.56 9.25
C VAL A 214 4.45 -2.05 10.44
N MET A 215 3.11 -1.98 10.33
CA MET A 215 2.27 -1.53 11.43
C MET A 215 2.08 -2.61 12.50
N THR A 216 2.06 -3.90 12.14
CA THR A 216 2.07 -4.99 13.14
C THR A 216 3.37 -5.01 13.94
N ASP A 217 4.51 -4.93 13.26
CA ASP A 217 5.84 -4.92 13.89
C ASP A 217 6.03 -3.70 14.80
N ALA A 218 5.54 -2.52 14.37
CA ALA A 218 5.70 -1.28 15.14
C ALA A 218 4.65 -1.07 16.25
N TYR A 219 3.40 -1.46 16.02
CA TYR A 219 2.27 -1.07 16.87
C TYR A 219 1.36 -2.24 17.26
N GLY A 220 1.69 -3.47 16.86
CA GLY A 220 0.92 -4.68 17.16
C GLY A 220 -0.18 -5.00 16.14
N ALA A 221 -0.69 -6.23 16.22
CA ALA A 221 -1.58 -6.84 15.23
C ALA A 221 -2.89 -6.06 14.98
N VAL A 222 -3.41 -5.34 15.99
CA VAL A 222 -4.60 -4.48 15.85
C VAL A 222 -4.36 -3.37 14.83
N TRP A 223 -3.26 -2.62 14.97
CA TRP A 223 -2.91 -1.53 14.06
C TRP A 223 -2.43 -2.04 12.70
N GLY A 224 -1.77 -3.19 12.67
CA GLY A 224 -1.51 -3.95 11.44
C GLY A 224 -2.77 -4.26 10.64
N SER A 225 -3.84 -4.65 11.34
CA SER A 225 -5.14 -4.92 10.72
C SER A 225 -5.81 -3.66 10.22
N VAL A 226 -5.75 -2.56 10.98
CA VAL A 226 -6.27 -1.25 10.54
C VAL A 226 -5.57 -0.82 9.23
N ALA A 227 -4.25 -0.95 9.16
CA ALA A 227 -3.47 -0.61 7.96
C ALA A 227 -3.86 -1.50 6.76
N LEU A 228 -3.92 -2.81 6.98
CA LEU A 228 -4.33 -3.79 5.98
C LEU A 228 -5.69 -3.46 5.38
N PHE A 229 -6.70 -3.30 6.24
CA PHE A 229 -8.07 -3.08 5.78
C PHE A 229 -8.23 -1.70 5.16
N ASN A 230 -7.55 -0.67 5.66
CA ASN A 230 -7.53 0.65 5.04
C ASN A 230 -7.03 0.61 3.59
N ASP A 231 -5.92 -0.08 3.35
CA ASP A 231 -5.36 -0.19 2.01
C ASP A 231 -6.19 -1.12 1.09
N LEU A 232 -6.82 -2.15 1.66
CA LEU A 232 -7.75 -3.02 0.92
C LEU A 232 -9.03 -2.26 0.50
N VAL A 233 -9.60 -1.44 1.40
CA VAL A 233 -10.73 -0.57 1.10
C VAL A 233 -10.37 0.41 -0.01
N ARG A 234 -9.17 1.00 0.05
CA ARG A 234 -8.65 1.85 -1.02
C ARG A 234 -8.55 1.12 -2.35
N GLU A 235 -8.01 -0.10 -2.37
CA GLU A 235 -7.92 -0.90 -3.61
C GLU A 235 -9.30 -1.15 -4.21
N PHE A 236 -10.27 -1.62 -3.41
CA PHE A 236 -11.64 -1.82 -3.88
C PHE A 236 -12.28 -0.54 -4.40
N PHE A 237 -12.09 0.57 -3.68
CA PHE A 237 -12.55 1.87 -4.11
C PHE A 237 -11.91 2.26 -5.45
N ALA A 238 -10.60 2.07 -5.60
CA ALA A 238 -9.90 2.37 -6.84
C ALA A 238 -10.45 1.55 -8.03
N LEU A 239 -10.60 0.23 -7.88
CA LEU A 239 -11.11 -0.64 -8.94
C LEU A 239 -12.49 -0.19 -9.45
N ILE A 240 -13.35 0.29 -8.54
CA ILE A 240 -14.71 0.75 -8.87
C ILE A 240 -14.71 2.17 -9.46
N PHE A 241 -13.92 3.08 -8.88
CA PHE A 241 -14.03 4.52 -9.15
C PHE A 241 -13.01 5.07 -10.16
N ILE A 242 -11.93 4.35 -10.46
CA ILE A 242 -10.99 4.73 -11.55
C ILE A 242 -11.74 5.01 -12.87
N PRO A 243 -12.62 4.12 -13.38
CA PRO A 243 -13.33 4.36 -14.63
C PRO A 243 -14.23 5.61 -14.59
N VAL A 244 -14.78 5.93 -13.42
CA VAL A 244 -15.68 7.07 -13.20
C VAL A 244 -14.89 8.38 -13.28
N PHE A 245 -13.77 8.47 -12.56
CA PHE A 245 -12.98 9.69 -12.48
C PHE A 245 -12.09 9.92 -13.70
N MET A 246 -11.69 8.86 -14.42
CA MET A 246 -10.74 8.95 -15.53
C MET A 246 -11.14 9.94 -16.62
N ARG A 247 -12.44 10.16 -16.83
CA ARG A 247 -12.95 11.07 -17.87
C ARG A 247 -12.71 12.55 -17.55
N LYS A 248 -12.78 12.93 -16.27
CA LYS A 248 -12.77 14.33 -15.83
C LYS A 248 -11.50 14.68 -15.06
N TYR A 249 -10.95 13.73 -14.32
CA TYR A 249 -9.79 13.90 -13.47
C TYR A 249 -8.83 12.70 -13.65
N PRO A 250 -8.06 12.65 -14.75
CA PRO A 250 -7.15 11.53 -15.03
C PRO A 250 -6.06 11.34 -13.98
N SER A 251 -5.48 12.42 -13.44
CA SER A 251 -4.49 12.29 -12.35
C SER A 251 -5.18 11.82 -11.07
N ALA A 252 -6.37 12.32 -10.75
CA ALA A 252 -7.11 11.85 -9.58
C ALA A 252 -7.49 10.35 -9.69
N ALA A 253 -7.88 9.90 -10.88
CA ALA A 253 -8.17 8.50 -11.15
C ALA A 253 -6.93 7.62 -10.96
N VAL A 254 -5.78 7.99 -11.55
CA VAL A 254 -4.52 7.27 -11.32
C VAL A 254 -4.16 7.28 -9.82
N GLY A 255 -4.39 8.39 -9.13
CA GLY A 255 -4.05 8.55 -7.71
C GLY A 255 -4.83 7.63 -6.77
N LEU A 256 -6.07 7.28 -7.13
CA LEU A 256 -6.86 6.30 -6.38
C LEU A 256 -6.16 4.95 -6.26
N GLY A 257 -5.41 4.54 -7.29
CA GLY A 257 -4.62 3.31 -7.26
C GLY A 257 -3.46 3.37 -6.26
N GLY A 258 -2.92 4.56 -5.97
CA GLY A 258 -1.76 4.70 -5.08
C GLY A 258 -0.60 3.80 -5.52
N ALA A 259 -0.07 2.98 -4.60
CA ALA A 259 0.99 2.01 -4.88
C ALA A 259 0.59 0.99 -5.97
N THR A 260 -0.70 0.63 -6.05
CA THR A 260 -1.21 -0.36 -7.00
C THR A 260 -1.34 0.16 -8.44
N SER A 261 -0.98 1.42 -8.68
CA SER A 261 -1.07 2.08 -10.00
C SER A 261 -0.13 1.48 -11.04
N LEU A 262 0.93 0.83 -10.58
CA LEU A 262 1.95 0.22 -11.43
C LEU A 262 1.62 -1.23 -11.80
N ASP A 263 0.76 -1.91 -11.03
CA ASP A 263 0.46 -3.33 -11.17
C ASP A 263 -1.05 -3.63 -11.25
N PHE A 264 -1.77 -3.72 -10.14
CA PHE A 264 -3.15 -4.24 -10.08
C PHE A 264 -4.16 -3.31 -10.75
N THR A 265 -4.00 -2.00 -10.59
CA THR A 265 -4.93 -1.02 -11.17
C THR A 265 -4.48 -0.54 -12.55
N LEU A 266 -3.25 -0.85 -12.98
CA LEU A 266 -2.72 -0.44 -14.29
C LEU A 266 -3.60 -0.89 -15.47
N PRO A 267 -4.11 -2.15 -15.54
CA PRO A 267 -5.00 -2.57 -16.62
C PRO A 267 -6.28 -1.74 -16.70
N ILE A 268 -6.86 -1.35 -15.55
CA ILE A 268 -8.09 -0.56 -15.49
C ILE A 268 -7.80 0.89 -15.87
N ILE A 269 -6.67 1.44 -15.43
CA ILE A 269 -6.18 2.76 -15.84
C ILE A 269 -5.99 2.81 -17.36
N GLN A 270 -5.30 1.82 -17.92
CA GLN A 270 -5.04 1.72 -19.36
C GLN A 270 -6.32 1.59 -20.17
N GLN A 271 -7.27 0.76 -19.72
CA GLN A 271 -8.56 0.58 -20.40
C GLN A 271 -9.43 1.84 -20.33
N SER A 272 -9.43 2.54 -19.20
CA SER A 272 -10.28 3.71 -18.98
C SER A 272 -9.70 4.99 -19.61
N GLY A 273 -8.38 5.19 -19.50
CA GLY A 273 -7.66 6.41 -19.92
C GLY A 273 -6.88 6.28 -21.22
N GLY A 274 -6.76 5.05 -21.75
CA GLY A 274 -5.96 4.74 -22.92
C GLY A 274 -4.44 4.74 -22.65
N LEU A 275 -3.67 4.41 -23.70
CA LEU A 275 -2.20 4.29 -23.62
C LEU A 275 -1.48 5.58 -23.21
N LYS A 276 -2.11 6.75 -23.37
CA LYS A 276 -1.50 8.04 -23.03
C LYS A 276 -1.37 8.27 -21.51
N VAL A 277 -2.20 7.61 -20.71
CA VAL A 277 -2.19 7.73 -19.24
C VAL A 277 -1.18 6.75 -18.61
N VAL A 278 -0.77 5.71 -19.34
CA VAL A 278 0.14 4.67 -18.86
C VAL A 278 1.48 5.23 -18.37
N PRO A 279 2.19 6.13 -19.09
CA PRO A 279 3.43 6.71 -18.57
C PRO A 279 3.26 7.54 -17.30
N LEU A 280 2.08 8.15 -17.10
CA LEU A 280 1.74 8.86 -15.87
C LEU A 280 1.58 7.87 -14.71
N ALA A 281 0.81 6.80 -14.92
CA ALA A 281 0.56 5.77 -13.91
C ALA A 281 1.83 5.03 -13.51
N ILE A 282 2.72 4.73 -14.47
CA ILE A 282 4.02 4.13 -14.21
C ILE A 282 4.89 5.08 -13.38
N SER A 283 5.01 6.35 -13.79
CA SER A 283 5.83 7.33 -13.07
C SER A 283 5.32 7.55 -11.63
N PHE A 284 4.02 7.79 -11.48
CA PHE A 284 3.38 7.96 -10.18
C PHE A 284 3.54 6.70 -9.31
N GLY A 285 3.11 5.55 -9.81
CA GLY A 285 3.13 4.29 -9.08
C GLY A 285 4.54 3.90 -8.64
N PHE A 286 5.54 4.05 -9.52
CA PHE A 286 6.93 3.77 -9.16
C PHE A 286 7.43 4.66 -8.02
N LEU A 287 7.15 5.97 -8.07
CA LEU A 287 7.53 6.90 -6.99
C LEU A 287 6.82 6.55 -5.68
N ILE A 288 5.53 6.25 -5.73
CA ILE A 288 4.76 5.87 -4.53
C ILE A 288 5.27 4.56 -3.93
N ASN A 289 5.68 3.58 -4.74
CA ASN A 289 6.28 2.33 -4.26
C ASN A 289 7.66 2.54 -3.59
N ILE A 290 8.40 3.59 -3.94
CA ILE A 290 9.65 3.95 -3.23
C ILE A 290 9.33 4.72 -1.96
N VAL A 291 8.44 5.70 -2.04
CA VAL A 291 8.14 6.63 -0.93
C VAL A 291 7.40 5.91 0.20
N SER A 292 6.48 5.00 -0.11
CA SER A 292 5.64 4.31 0.88
C SER A 292 6.44 3.56 1.96
N PRO A 293 7.34 2.60 1.64
CA PRO A 293 8.15 1.91 2.64
C PRO A 293 8.98 2.88 3.49
N VAL A 294 9.58 3.88 2.85
CA VAL A 294 10.46 4.85 3.53
C VAL A 294 9.67 5.65 4.56
N LEU A 295 8.51 6.19 4.18
CA LEU A 295 7.68 6.99 5.08
C LEU A 295 7.08 6.15 6.21
N MET A 296 6.58 4.96 5.91
CA MET A 296 6.01 4.07 6.94
C MET A 296 7.04 3.77 8.03
N VAL A 297 8.23 3.30 7.64
CA VAL A 297 9.30 2.94 8.59
C VAL A 297 9.85 4.18 9.29
N PHE A 298 9.98 5.31 8.58
CA PHE A 298 10.42 6.57 9.17
C PHE A 298 9.48 7.04 10.27
N PHE A 299 8.17 7.12 10.00
CA PHE A 299 7.21 7.57 10.99
C PHE A 299 6.99 6.54 12.10
N SER A 300 7.09 5.24 11.81
CA SER A 300 7.01 4.21 12.84
C SER A 300 8.20 4.21 13.78
N ALA A 301 9.40 4.54 13.31
CA ALA A 301 10.60 4.63 14.14
C ALA A 301 10.69 5.92 14.98
N LEU A 302 9.88 6.94 14.67
CA LEU A 302 9.84 8.22 15.39
C LEU A 302 8.88 8.23 16.59
N GLY A 303 7.90 7.32 16.61
CA GLY A 303 6.97 7.13 17.73
C GLY A 303 7.58 6.27 18.82
#